data_AF-A0A1L9GXD9-F1
#
_entry.id   AF-A0A1L9GXD9-F1
#
_cell.length_a   1.000
_cell.length_b   1.000
_cell.length_c   1.000
_cell.angle_alpha   90.00
_cell.angle_beta   90.00
_cell.angle_gamma   90.00
#
_symmetry.space_group_name_H-M   'P 1'
#
loop_
_entity.id
_entity.type
_entity.pdbx_description
1 polymer ?
#
loop_
_entity_poly.entity_id
_entity_poly.type
_entity_poly.pdbx_seq_one_letter_code
_entity_poly.pdbx_strand_id
1 'polypeptide(L)'
;MITVTARKLNEMKKVLMDETVFGPSEIYFVVKNPPQNITILLPNLLGKEFNKTYGHYHKPHYPEKYTLLYGKGAVLMQRLKNENDYFGDISKIKFVKLKLNKEFLIPKGFGHSLVNLGDVPLITKDDWNDKNASHLYEPITTKRGMGYYVVKGENGETEFVENCNYNNLPKLIW
;
A
#
# COMPACT_ATOMS: atom_id res chain seq x y z
N MET A 1 -18.52 -13.20 -10.88
CA MET A 1 -18.40 -14.15 -9.74
C MET A 1 -17.55 -13.45 -8.70
N ILE A 2 -18.01 -13.41 -7.45
CA ILE A 2 -17.25 -12.81 -6.35
C ILE A 2 -16.10 -13.75 -6.01
N THR A 3 -14.89 -13.21 -5.86
CA THR A 3 -13.74 -13.99 -5.38
C THR A 3 -13.19 -13.36 -4.11
N VAL A 4 -12.66 -14.19 -3.22
CA VAL A 4 -11.97 -13.76 -2.01
C VAL A 4 -10.57 -14.32 -2.06
N THR A 5 -9.56 -13.45 -1.95
CA THR A 5 -8.16 -13.85 -1.90
C THR A 5 -7.52 -13.30 -0.64
N ALA A 6 -6.65 -14.09 -0.02
CA ALA A 6 -5.85 -13.68 1.11
C ALA A 6 -4.42 -13.43 0.65
N ARG A 7 -3.80 -12.34 1.11
CA ARG A 7 -2.35 -12.15 1.03
C ARG A 7 -1.71 -12.71 2.28
N LYS A 8 -0.73 -13.59 2.09
CA LYS A 8 -0.05 -14.28 3.20
C LYS A 8 1.19 -13.54 3.66
N LEU A 9 1.57 -13.74 4.92
CA LEU A 9 2.77 -13.14 5.51
C LEU A 9 4.03 -13.48 4.71
N ASN A 10 4.17 -14.75 4.28
CA ASN A 10 5.32 -15.18 3.51
C ASN A 10 5.48 -14.44 2.17
N GLU A 11 4.37 -14.00 1.57
CA GLU A 11 4.43 -13.16 0.37
C GLU A 11 4.86 -11.73 0.73
N MET A 12 4.31 -11.19 1.83
CA MET A 12 4.59 -9.85 2.31
C MET A 12 6.04 -9.64 2.72
N LYS A 13 6.76 -10.67 3.21
CA LYS A 13 8.18 -10.59 3.59
C LYS A 13 9.08 -9.93 2.54
N LYS A 14 8.73 -10.04 1.26
CA LYS A 14 9.47 -9.42 0.14
C LYS A 14 9.43 -7.88 0.13
N VAL A 15 8.45 -7.30 0.81
CA VAL A 15 8.20 -5.85 0.84
C VAL A 15 8.09 -5.28 2.26
N LEU A 16 8.48 -6.06 3.27
CA LEU A 16 8.54 -5.61 4.66
C LEU A 16 9.93 -5.08 4.99
N MET A 17 9.98 -4.12 5.90
CA MET A 17 11.22 -3.58 6.45
C MET A 17 12.07 -4.68 7.09
N ASP A 18 11.42 -5.56 7.85
CA ASP A 18 12.03 -6.75 8.45
C ASP A 18 11.33 -8.01 7.88
N GLU A 19 12.08 -8.84 7.17
CA GLU A 19 11.59 -10.09 6.59
C GLU A 19 11.59 -11.26 7.57
N THR A 20 12.26 -11.12 8.71
CA THR A 20 12.37 -12.18 9.71
C THR A 20 11.16 -12.24 10.63
N VAL A 21 10.25 -11.28 10.52
CA VAL A 21 9.05 -11.17 11.34
C VAL A 21 8.19 -12.43 11.32
N PHE A 22 7.61 -12.72 12.49
CA PHE A 22 6.58 -13.72 12.71
C PHE A 22 5.25 -13.02 12.98
N GLY A 23 4.15 -13.64 12.58
CA GLY A 23 2.82 -13.04 12.68
C GLY A 23 1.75 -13.98 12.12
N PRO A 24 0.50 -13.51 11.97
CA PRO A 24 -0.56 -14.31 11.40
C PRO A 24 -0.24 -14.73 9.97
N SER A 25 -0.74 -15.90 9.56
CA SER A 25 -0.50 -16.45 8.22
C SER A 25 -1.09 -15.55 7.13
N GLU A 26 -2.24 -14.93 7.39
CA GLU A 26 -2.97 -14.04 6.50
C GLU A 26 -2.90 -12.60 7.01
N ILE A 27 -2.64 -11.67 6.09
CA ILE A 27 -2.31 -10.27 6.41
C ILE A 27 -3.43 -9.31 6.00
N TYR A 28 -3.98 -9.53 4.81
CA TYR A 28 -5.17 -8.84 4.33
C TYR A 28 -5.92 -9.69 3.32
N PHE A 29 -7.18 -9.33 3.11
CA PHE A 29 -8.06 -9.99 2.16
C PHE A 29 -8.55 -9.00 1.12
N VAL A 30 -8.74 -9.48 -0.10
CA VAL A 30 -9.41 -8.74 -1.17
C VAL A 30 -10.63 -9.53 -1.61
N VAL A 31 -11.80 -8.91 -1.47
CA VAL A 31 -13.06 -9.38 -2.03
C VAL A 31 -13.26 -8.67 -3.36
N LYS A 32 -13.07 -9.38 -4.47
CA LYS A 32 -13.15 -8.83 -5.81
C LYS A 32 -14.55 -9.01 -6.38
N ASN A 33 -15.23 -7.90 -6.67
CA ASN A 33 -16.55 -7.89 -7.30
C ASN A 33 -16.76 -6.60 -8.12
N PRO A 34 -16.02 -6.42 -9.23
CA PRO A 34 -16.06 -5.18 -10.01
C PRO A 34 -17.51 -4.82 -10.40
N PRO A 35 -17.91 -3.54 -10.30
CA PRO A 35 -17.03 -2.37 -10.21
C PRO A 35 -16.65 -1.96 -8.77
N GLN A 36 -16.91 -2.78 -7.75
CA GLN A 36 -16.58 -2.45 -6.37
C GLN A 36 -15.87 -3.61 -5.67
N ASN A 37 -14.62 -3.38 -5.29
CA ASN A 37 -13.84 -4.36 -4.53
C ASN A 37 -13.72 -3.89 -3.07
N ILE A 38 -13.53 -4.84 -2.16
CA ILE A 38 -13.30 -4.56 -0.73
C ILE A 38 -11.95 -5.10 -0.33
N THR A 39 -11.15 -4.27 0.34
CA THR A 39 -9.88 -4.68 0.94
C THR A 39 -10.00 -4.59 2.46
N ILE A 40 -9.67 -5.68 3.16
CA ILE A 40 -9.71 -5.81 4.62
C ILE A 40 -8.28 -6.04 5.13
N LEU A 41 -7.67 -5.05 5.79
CA LEU A 41 -6.33 -5.15 6.40
C LEU A 41 -6.46 -5.38 7.90
N LEU A 42 -5.86 -6.46 8.40
CA LEU A 42 -5.90 -6.79 9.82
C LEU A 42 -5.07 -5.80 10.67
N PRO A 43 -5.43 -5.56 11.95
CA PRO A 43 -4.74 -4.61 12.83
C PRO A 43 -3.50 -5.23 13.49
N ASN A 44 -2.49 -5.55 12.68
CA ASN A 44 -1.26 -6.15 13.17
C ASN A 44 -0.07 -5.22 12.95
N LEU A 45 0.93 -5.35 13.81
CA LEU A 45 2.28 -4.90 13.50
C LEU A 45 3.07 -6.09 12.95
N LEU A 46 3.89 -5.83 11.93
CA LEU A 46 4.82 -6.77 11.35
C LEU A 46 6.22 -6.33 11.79
N GLY A 47 6.62 -6.79 12.99
CA GLY A 47 7.73 -6.19 13.73
C GLY A 47 7.33 -4.81 14.25
N LYS A 48 8.04 -3.76 13.85
CA LYS A 48 7.67 -2.36 14.11
C LYS A 48 6.80 -1.74 13.00
N GLU A 49 6.72 -2.38 11.83
CA GLU A 49 6.01 -1.83 10.68
C GLU A 49 4.48 -2.03 10.84
N PHE A 50 3.71 -1.00 10.51
CA PHE A 50 2.25 -1.14 10.42
C PHE A 50 1.88 -2.11 9.29
N ASN A 51 0.83 -2.91 9.50
CA ASN A 51 0.30 -3.74 8.42
C ASN A 51 -0.10 -2.88 7.21
N LYS A 52 0.27 -3.34 6.02
CA LYS A 52 0.03 -2.66 4.75
C LYS A 52 -0.32 -3.62 3.63
N THR A 53 -0.90 -3.11 2.56
CA THR A 53 -0.98 -3.86 1.30
C THR A 53 0.39 -4.04 0.67
N TYR A 54 0.50 -4.95 -0.30
CA TYR A 54 1.77 -5.23 -0.98
C TYR A 54 2.36 -3.99 -1.66
N GLY A 55 1.49 -3.17 -2.24
CA GLY A 55 1.86 -2.03 -3.08
C GLY A 55 2.09 -2.42 -4.54
N HIS A 56 1.64 -1.59 -5.47
CA HIS A 56 1.83 -1.83 -6.91
C HIS A 56 1.69 -0.53 -7.70
N TYR A 57 2.09 -0.58 -8.97
CA TYR A 57 1.73 0.41 -9.99
C TYR A 57 0.68 -0.16 -10.95
N HIS A 58 -0.02 0.70 -11.69
CA HIS A 58 -0.93 0.29 -12.75
C HIS A 58 -0.25 0.32 -14.13
N LYS A 59 -0.52 -0.69 -14.97
CA LYS A 59 -0.04 -0.74 -16.36
C LYS A 59 -1.19 -1.08 -17.33
N PRO A 60 -1.57 -0.18 -18.26
CA PRO A 60 -1.12 1.20 -18.39
C PRO A 60 -1.52 2.06 -17.17
N HIS A 61 -0.98 3.27 -17.06
CA HIS A 61 -1.29 4.19 -15.96
C HIS A 61 -2.78 4.50 -15.90
N TYR A 62 -3.44 4.05 -14.83
CA TYR A 62 -4.87 4.21 -14.62
C TYR A 62 -5.11 4.78 -13.21
N PRO A 63 -6.08 5.71 -13.02
CA PRO A 63 -6.41 6.22 -11.70
C PRO A 63 -7.32 5.23 -10.97
N GLU A 64 -7.31 5.26 -9.64
CA GLU A 64 -8.15 4.39 -8.83
C GLU A 64 -8.73 5.17 -7.67
N LYS A 65 -10.01 5.00 -7.38
CA LYS A 65 -10.69 5.67 -6.28
C LYS A 65 -10.87 4.71 -5.13
N TYR A 66 -10.43 5.13 -3.94
CA TYR A 66 -10.67 4.44 -2.69
C TYR A 66 -11.70 5.19 -1.85
N THR A 67 -12.48 4.47 -1.06
CA THR A 67 -13.30 5.00 0.04
C THR A 67 -12.98 4.25 1.30
N LEU A 68 -12.70 4.96 2.40
CA LEU A 68 -12.58 4.35 3.73
C LEU A 68 -13.98 4.03 4.27
N LEU A 69 -14.23 2.76 4.57
CA LEU A 69 -15.51 2.29 5.12
C LEU A 69 -15.45 2.05 6.63
N TYR A 70 -14.30 1.63 7.17
CA TYR A 70 -14.13 1.36 8.60
C TYR A 70 -12.65 1.38 9.01
N GLY A 71 -12.40 1.74 10.27
CA GLY A 71 -11.07 1.77 10.87
C GLY A 71 -10.31 3.08 10.60
N LYS A 72 -8.99 3.06 10.86
CA LYS A 72 -8.08 4.20 10.72
C LYS A 72 -6.91 3.79 9.85
N GLY A 73 -6.75 4.45 8.71
CA GLY A 73 -5.70 4.10 7.76
C GLY A 73 -5.20 5.27 6.94
N ALA A 74 -4.16 5.00 6.18
CA ALA A 74 -3.55 5.93 5.26
C ALA A 74 -3.17 5.24 3.95
N VAL A 75 -2.85 6.04 2.94
CA VAL A 75 -2.19 5.57 1.72
C VAL A 75 -0.80 6.18 1.66
N LEU A 76 0.21 5.33 1.49
CA LEU A 76 1.51 5.75 1.03
C LEU A 76 1.53 5.60 -0.50
N MET A 77 1.76 6.70 -1.22
CA MET A 77 1.79 6.70 -2.69
C MET A 77 3.00 7.44 -3.23
N GLN A 78 3.56 6.95 -4.33
CA GLN A 78 4.76 7.50 -4.95
C GLN A 78 4.66 7.54 -6.47
N ARG A 79 5.22 8.59 -7.07
CA ARG A 79 5.23 8.77 -8.53
C ARG A 79 6.60 8.47 -9.08
N LEU A 80 6.65 7.72 -10.18
CA LEU A 80 7.87 7.54 -10.97
C LEU A 80 8.39 8.90 -11.46
N LYS A 81 9.71 9.02 -11.62
CA LYS A 81 10.33 10.19 -12.27
C LYS A 81 10.16 10.12 -13.78
N ASN A 82 10.23 8.93 -14.35
CA ASN A 82 9.91 8.64 -15.75
C ASN A 82 8.78 7.60 -15.78
N GLU A 83 7.62 7.98 -16.32
CA GLU A 83 6.42 7.12 -16.34
C GLU A 83 6.58 5.87 -17.22
N ASN A 84 7.57 5.83 -18.11
CA ASN A 84 7.89 4.66 -18.93
C ASN A 84 8.90 3.71 -18.26
N ASP A 85 9.56 4.16 -17.19
CA ASP A 85 10.53 3.39 -16.43
C ASP A 85 10.01 3.10 -15.03
N TYR A 86 9.33 1.97 -14.89
CA TYR A 86 8.76 1.53 -13.62
C TYR A 86 9.82 1.18 -12.57
N PHE A 87 11.06 0.89 -12.98
CA PHE A 87 12.14 0.47 -12.07
C PHE A 87 13.08 1.61 -11.68
N GLY A 88 12.90 2.78 -12.29
CA GLY A 88 13.70 3.96 -12.05
C GLY A 88 13.38 4.70 -10.74
N ASP A 89 13.95 5.90 -10.64
CA ASP A 89 13.75 6.78 -9.49
C ASP A 89 12.30 7.27 -9.37
N ILE A 90 11.91 7.64 -8.15
CA ILE A 90 10.63 8.30 -7.88
C ILE A 90 10.84 9.82 -7.77
N SER A 91 9.87 10.60 -8.24
CA SER A 91 9.90 12.06 -8.19
C SER A 91 9.15 12.64 -6.99
N LYS A 92 8.16 11.91 -6.46
CA LYS A 92 7.30 12.35 -5.35
C LYS A 92 6.88 11.16 -4.51
N ILE A 93 6.72 11.37 -3.21
CA ILE A 93 6.13 10.42 -2.28
C ILE A 93 5.26 11.15 -1.26
N LYS A 94 4.08 10.61 -0.98
CA LYS A 94 3.07 11.21 -0.12
C LYS A 94 2.47 10.17 0.80
N PHE A 95 2.27 10.53 2.05
CA PHE A 95 1.49 9.76 3.01
C PHE A 95 0.20 10.52 3.30
N VAL A 96 -0.95 9.93 3.02
CA VAL A 96 -2.24 10.61 3.15
C VAL A 96 -3.16 9.81 4.06
N LYS A 97 -3.52 10.39 5.21
CA LYS A 97 -4.53 9.81 6.11
C LYS A 97 -5.90 9.82 5.44
N LEU A 98 -6.56 8.67 5.44
CA LEU A 98 -7.90 8.51 4.89
C LEU A 98 -8.94 9.07 5.86
N LYS A 99 -10.05 9.58 5.32
CA LYS A 99 -11.20 10.08 6.08
C LYS A 99 -12.39 9.15 5.85
N LEU A 100 -13.07 8.79 6.95
CA LEU A 100 -14.21 7.89 6.91
C LEU A 100 -15.28 8.41 5.95
N ASN A 101 -15.79 7.53 5.08
CA ASN A 101 -16.81 7.82 4.08
C ASN A 101 -16.45 8.95 3.10
N LYS A 102 -15.16 9.25 2.91
CA LYS A 102 -14.67 10.17 1.89
C LYS A 102 -13.89 9.42 0.82
N GLU A 103 -14.13 9.81 -0.43
CA GLU A 103 -13.36 9.32 -1.55
C GLU A 103 -11.94 9.90 -1.53
N PHE A 104 -10.98 9.09 -1.93
CA PHE A 104 -9.59 9.44 -2.15
C PHE A 104 -9.15 8.90 -3.51
N LEU A 105 -8.49 9.74 -4.30
CA LEU A 105 -8.05 9.39 -5.65
C LEU A 105 -6.56 9.07 -5.65
N ILE A 106 -6.19 7.88 -6.13
CA ILE A 106 -4.85 7.57 -6.60
C ILE A 106 -4.70 8.12 -8.02
N PRO A 107 -3.85 9.14 -8.25
CA PRO A 107 -3.65 9.68 -9.58
C PRO A 107 -2.93 8.68 -10.49
N LYS A 108 -3.13 8.81 -11.81
CA LYS A 108 -2.34 8.07 -12.81
C LYS A 108 -0.83 8.23 -12.56
N GLY A 109 -0.07 7.15 -12.74
CA GLY A 109 1.38 7.15 -12.57
C GLY A 109 1.87 7.04 -11.13
N PHE A 110 0.97 7.00 -10.15
CA PHE A 110 1.32 6.70 -8.77
C PHE A 110 1.18 5.20 -8.49
N GLY A 111 2.18 4.65 -7.81
CA GLY A 111 2.04 3.38 -7.11
C GLY A 111 1.63 3.67 -5.68
N HIS A 112 0.88 2.76 -5.06
CA HIS A 112 0.19 3.01 -3.80
C HIS A 112 0.14 1.77 -2.92
N SER A 113 0.17 1.98 -1.61
CA SER A 113 -0.08 0.96 -0.60
C SER A 113 -0.92 1.54 0.53
N LEU A 114 -2.00 0.84 0.89
CA LEU A 114 -2.79 1.12 2.09
C LEU A 114 -2.04 0.67 3.34
N VAL A 115 -2.19 1.43 4.43
CA VAL A 115 -1.57 1.18 5.73
C VAL A 115 -2.66 1.22 6.80
N ASN A 116 -2.77 0.16 7.61
CA ASN A 116 -3.64 0.16 8.79
C ASN A 116 -2.89 0.78 9.98
N LEU A 117 -3.39 1.93 10.46
CA LEU A 117 -2.80 2.69 11.57
C LEU A 117 -3.54 2.46 12.90
N GLY A 118 -4.56 1.62 12.89
CA GLY A 118 -5.41 1.36 14.04
C GLY A 118 -5.16 -0.01 14.68
N ASP A 119 -5.98 -0.28 15.69
CA ASP A 119 -6.10 -1.52 16.46
C ASP A 119 -7.32 -2.36 16.03
N VAL A 120 -8.06 -1.91 15.02
CA VAL A 120 -9.18 -2.61 14.38
C VAL A 120 -8.91 -2.80 12.89
N PRO A 121 -9.60 -3.75 12.20
CA PRO A 121 -9.45 -3.90 10.77
C PRO A 121 -9.68 -2.60 10.00
N LEU A 122 -8.83 -2.32 9.02
CA LEU A 122 -9.03 -1.25 8.05
C LEU A 122 -9.81 -1.83 6.88
N ILE A 123 -10.99 -1.28 6.59
CA ILE A 123 -11.84 -1.71 5.47
C ILE A 123 -11.95 -0.57 4.48
N THR A 124 -11.55 -0.83 3.25
CA THR A 124 -11.67 0.11 2.13
C THR A 124 -12.42 -0.50 0.98
N LYS A 125 -13.01 0.37 0.16
CA LYS A 125 -13.63 0.02 -1.11
C LYS A 125 -12.88 0.71 -2.24
N ASP A 126 -12.61 0.01 -3.34
CA ASP A 126 -12.03 0.57 -4.55
C ASP A 126 -12.88 0.27 -5.80
N ASP A 127 -12.60 0.99 -6.89
CA ASP A 127 -13.26 0.86 -8.19
C ASP A 127 -12.42 0.09 -9.24
N TRP A 128 -11.40 -0.67 -8.80
CA TRP A 128 -10.50 -1.34 -9.72
C TRP A 128 -11.19 -2.38 -10.62
N ASN A 129 -10.77 -2.42 -11.88
CA ASN A 129 -11.22 -3.40 -12.86
C ASN A 129 -10.05 -3.81 -13.77
N ASP A 130 -9.78 -5.11 -13.86
CA ASP A 130 -8.67 -5.65 -14.68
C ASP A 130 -8.78 -5.34 -16.18
N LYS A 131 -9.97 -4.91 -16.64
CA LYS A 131 -10.17 -4.44 -18.01
C LYS A 131 -9.46 -3.10 -18.29
N ASN A 132 -9.16 -2.32 -17.25
CA ASN A 132 -8.60 -0.99 -17.38
C ASN A 132 -7.07 -1.00 -17.41
N ALA A 133 -6.46 -1.86 -16.58
CA ALA A 133 -5.03 -2.03 -16.44
C ALA A 133 -4.70 -3.30 -15.64
N SER A 134 -3.41 -3.64 -15.53
CA SER A 134 -2.90 -4.68 -14.65
C SER A 134 -2.12 -4.09 -13.47
N HIS A 135 -2.02 -4.86 -12.39
CA HIS A 135 -1.11 -4.53 -11.28
C HIS A 135 0.31 -4.97 -11.62
N LEU A 136 1.27 -4.06 -11.50
CA LEU A 136 2.70 -4.31 -11.66
C LEU A 136 3.37 -4.21 -10.28
N TYR A 137 3.65 -5.37 -9.68
CA TYR A 137 4.19 -5.49 -8.32
C TYR A 137 5.73 -5.48 -8.30
N GLU A 138 6.36 -5.95 -9.37
CA GLU A 138 7.79 -6.18 -9.48
C GLU A 138 8.63 -4.95 -9.11
N PRO A 139 8.29 -3.71 -9.53
CA PRO A 139 9.06 -2.53 -9.12
C PRO A 139 9.09 -2.28 -7.62
N ILE A 140 8.01 -2.61 -6.92
CA ILE A 140 7.92 -2.47 -5.46
C ILE A 140 8.71 -3.62 -4.82
N THR A 141 8.58 -4.84 -5.35
CA THR A 141 9.33 -6.02 -4.89
C THR A 141 10.84 -5.83 -5.01
N THR A 142 11.35 -5.35 -6.15
CA THR A 142 12.79 -5.15 -6.38
C THR A 142 13.38 -4.08 -5.47
N LYS A 143 12.56 -3.11 -5.07
CA LYS A 143 12.89 -2.06 -4.11
C LYS A 143 12.58 -2.43 -2.67
N ARG A 144 12.14 -3.67 -2.39
CA ARG A 144 11.80 -4.14 -1.04
C ARG A 144 10.65 -3.38 -0.37
N GLY A 145 9.79 -2.71 -1.13
CA GLY A 145 8.68 -1.92 -0.62
C GLY A 145 8.59 -0.54 -1.26
N MET A 146 7.78 0.32 -0.66
CA MET A 146 7.66 1.74 -1.06
C MET A 146 8.89 2.53 -0.59
N GLY A 147 8.99 3.81 -0.98
CA GLY A 147 10.12 4.67 -0.61
C GLY A 147 10.30 4.90 0.89
N TYR A 148 9.25 4.72 1.70
CA TYR A 148 9.32 4.74 3.15
C TYR A 148 8.59 3.52 3.72
N TYR A 149 9.09 2.99 4.84
CA TYR A 149 8.35 2.09 5.71
C TYR A 149 7.64 2.90 6.79
N VAL A 150 6.37 2.56 7.05
CA VAL A 150 5.55 3.27 8.05
C VAL A 150 5.57 2.43 9.32
N VAL A 151 6.19 2.95 10.38
CA VAL A 151 6.47 2.19 11.61
C VAL A 151 5.83 2.84 12.82
N LYS A 152 5.54 2.04 13.83
CA LYS A 152 5.05 2.51 15.12
C LYS A 152 6.24 2.90 16.00
N GLY A 153 6.30 4.18 16.36
CA GLY A 153 7.29 4.74 17.28
C GLY A 153 7.09 4.27 18.73
N GLU A 154 8.05 4.61 19.58
CA GLU A 154 8.08 4.15 20.98
C GLU A 154 6.91 4.69 21.81
N ASN A 155 6.43 5.91 21.53
CA ASN A 155 5.26 6.49 22.19
C ASN A 155 3.95 6.19 21.44
N GLY A 156 3.99 5.29 20.46
CA GLY A 156 2.85 4.91 19.62
C GLY A 156 2.53 5.87 18.47
N GLU A 157 3.38 6.86 18.22
CA GLU A 157 3.33 7.75 17.08
C GLU A 157 3.63 7.02 15.76
N THR A 158 3.25 7.64 14.64
CA THR A 158 3.62 7.16 13.31
C THR A 158 4.94 7.77 12.90
N GLU A 159 5.93 6.91 12.64
CA GLU A 159 7.25 7.28 12.14
C GLU A 159 7.47 6.73 10.74
N PHE A 160 8.45 7.31 10.04
CA PHE A 160 8.79 6.96 8.67
C PHE A 160 10.27 6.63 8.57
N VAL A 161 10.58 5.38 8.18
CA VAL A 161 11.94 4.93 7.95
C VAL A 161 12.20 4.92 6.46
N GLU A 162 13.28 5.58 6.02
CA GLU A 162 13.67 5.61 4.61
C GLU A 162 14.01 4.22 4.10
N ASN A 163 13.51 3.88 2.91
CA ASN A 163 13.90 2.66 2.23
C ASN A 163 15.18 2.90 1.43
N CYS A 164 16.30 2.41 1.95
CA CYS A 164 17.64 2.59 1.38
C CYS A 164 17.83 1.99 -0.03
N ASN A 165 16.87 1.21 -0.54
CA ASN A 165 16.89 0.72 -1.93
C ASN A 165 16.53 1.80 -2.96
N TYR A 166 16.11 2.99 -2.51
CA TYR A 166 15.87 4.17 -3.34
C TYR A 166 17.04 5.16 -3.20
N ASN A 167 17.85 5.33 -4.26
CA ASN A 167 19.06 6.16 -4.24
C ASN A 167 18.77 7.66 -4.09
N ASN A 168 17.71 8.14 -4.75
CA ASN A 168 17.34 9.56 -4.79
C ASN A 168 15.95 9.77 -4.18
N LEU A 169 15.76 9.29 -2.95
CA LEU A 169 14.45 9.31 -2.29
C LEU A 169 14.00 10.75 -2.02
N PRO A 170 12.87 11.22 -2.59
CA PRO A 170 12.33 12.54 -2.29
C PRO A 170 11.79 12.59 -0.86
N LYS A 171 11.87 13.77 -0.24
CA LYS A 171 11.29 14.00 1.10
C LYS A 171 9.80 13.62 1.12
N LEU A 172 9.42 12.89 2.16
CA LEU A 172 8.02 12.55 2.40
C LEU A 172 7.18 13.80 2.70
N ILE A 173 6.03 13.90 2.03
CA ILE A 173 4.99 14.88 2.32
C ILE A 173 3.84 14.14 3.02
N TRP A 174 3.49 14.51 4.26
CA TRP A 174 2.48 13.84 5.07
C TRP A 174 1.53 14.80 5.79
#